data_AF-A0A7C6V4M0-F1
#
_entry.id   AF-A0A7C6V4M0-F1
#
_cell.length_a   1.000
_cell.length_b   1.000
_cell.length_c   1.000
_cell.angle_alpha   90.00
_cell.angle_beta   90.00
_cell.angle_gamma   90.00
#
_symmetry.space_group_name_H-M   'P 1'
#
loop_
_entity.id
_entity.type
_entity.pdbx_description
1 polymer ?
#
loop_
_entity_poly.entity_id
_entity_poly.type
_entity_poly.pdbx_seq_one_letter_code
_entity_poly.pdbx_strand_id
1 'polypeptide(L)'
;MGENIFTGIAAGLRAILADAGVPPLAGDFIVMLVKLVAVIIFVSLNVIWLVYMERKVCAYIQCRIGPNRVGPRGLLQTVADVVKLLAKEIIIPRRVDKLVFLA
;
A
#
# COMPACT_ATOMS: atom_id res chain seq x y z
N MET A 1 -21.67 15.21 -2.42
CA MET A 1 -20.77 15.54 -3.54
C MET A 1 -19.51 14.66 -3.63
N GLY A 2 -19.37 13.60 -2.82
CA GLY A 2 -18.26 12.62 -2.91
C GLY A 2 -18.63 11.26 -3.51
N GLU A 3 -19.91 11.03 -3.82
CA GLU A 3 -20.42 9.71 -4.23
C GLU A 3 -20.27 9.44 -5.74
N ASN A 4 -19.95 10.44 -6.56
CA ASN A 4 -20.02 10.34 -8.03
C ASN A 4 -18.73 9.83 -8.70
N ILE A 5 -17.56 9.96 -8.07
CA ILE A 5 -16.29 9.53 -8.68
C ILE A 5 -16.17 8.00 -8.63
N PHE A 6 -16.44 7.41 -7.46
CA PHE A 6 -16.34 5.96 -7.28
C PHE A 6 -17.49 5.19 -7.95
N THR A 7 -18.68 5.80 -8.06
CA THR A 7 -19.81 5.21 -8.79
C THR A 7 -19.69 5.43 -10.30
N GLY A 8 -19.13 6.57 -10.75
CA GLY A 8 -18.85 6.85 -12.16
C GLY A 8 -17.77 5.95 -12.76
N ILE A 9 -16.66 5.72 -12.04
CA ILE A 9 -15.63 4.75 -12.44
C ILE A 9 -16.21 3.32 -12.43
N ALA A 10 -17.02 2.98 -11.42
CA ALA A 10 -17.67 1.68 -11.36
C ALA A 10 -18.69 1.47 -12.50
N ALA A 11 -19.43 2.52 -12.89
CA ALA A 11 -20.37 2.47 -14.01
C ALA A 11 -19.64 2.34 -15.35
N GLY A 12 -18.52 3.06 -15.54
CA GLY A 12 -17.67 2.91 -16.72
C GLY A 12 -17.03 1.52 -16.81
N LEU A 13 -16.58 0.97 -15.68
CA LEU A 13 -16.04 -0.40 -15.62
C LEU A 13 -17.14 -1.42 -15.93
N ARG A 14 -18.34 -1.28 -15.36
CA ARG A 14 -19.50 -2.13 -15.67
C ARG A 14 -19.92 -2.05 -17.13
N ALA A 15 -19.87 -0.88 -17.76
CA ALA A 15 -20.20 -0.72 -19.18
C ALA A 15 -19.21 -1.48 -20.08
N ILE A 16 -17.91 -1.42 -19.77
CA ILE A 16 -16.88 -2.18 -20.49
C ILE A 16 -17.02 -3.69 -20.26
N LEU A 17 -17.36 -4.10 -19.03
CA LEU A 17 -17.59 -5.51 -18.69
C LEU A 17 -18.89 -6.08 -19.28
N ALA A 18 -19.92 -5.23 -19.47
CA ALA A 18 -21.17 -5.60 -20.12
C ALA A 18 -20.98 -5.80 -21.63
N ASP A 19 -20.16 -4.95 -22.29
CA ASP A 19 -19.78 -5.11 -23.70
C ASP A 19 -18.93 -6.38 -23.93
N ALA A 20 -18.16 -6.80 -22.93
CA ALA A 20 -17.40 -8.05 -22.93
C ALA A 20 -18.25 -9.32 -22.66
N GLY A 21 -19.57 -9.21 -22.48
CA GLY A 21 -20.48 -10.34 -22.31
C GLY A 21 -20.43 -11.04 -20.95
N VAL A 22 -19.87 -10.40 -19.92
CA VAL A 22 -19.73 -10.98 -18.58
C VAL A 22 -21.06 -10.93 -17.83
N PRO A 23 -21.48 -12.00 -17.13
CA PRO A 23 -22.71 -12.02 -16.34
C PRO A 23 -22.75 -10.86 -15.32
N PRO A 24 -23.91 -10.20 -15.09
CA PRO A 24 -24.01 -9.03 -14.21
C PRO A 24 -23.46 -9.29 -12.80
N LEU A 25 -23.68 -10.50 -12.27
CA LEU A 25 -23.15 -10.93 -10.98
C LEU A 25 -21.62 -10.94 -10.95
N ALA A 26 -20.96 -11.49 -11.97
CA ALA A 26 -19.50 -11.53 -12.06
C ALA A 26 -18.90 -10.12 -12.25
N GLY A 27 -19.58 -9.25 -13.00
CA GLY A 27 -19.19 -7.84 -13.15
C GLY A 27 -19.18 -7.09 -11.81
N ASP A 28 -20.18 -7.31 -10.97
CA ASP A 28 -20.26 -6.68 -9.64
C ASP A 28 -19.18 -7.19 -8.68
N PHE A 29 -18.89 -8.50 -8.70
CA PHE A 29 -17.78 -9.07 -7.93
C PHE A 29 -16.42 -8.48 -8.34
N ILE A 30 -16.18 -8.29 -9.64
CA ILE A 30 -14.94 -7.72 -10.16
C ILE A 30 -14.80 -6.25 -9.72
N VAL A 31 -15.86 -5.46 -9.86
CA VAL A 31 -15.88 -4.06 -9.41
C VAL A 31 -15.62 -3.96 -7.90
N MET A 32 -16.19 -4.88 -7.12
CA MET A 32 -15.96 -4.95 -5.67
C MET A 32 -14.49 -5.25 -5.35
N LEU A 33 -13.88 -6.23 -6.02
CA LEU A 33 -12.46 -6.55 -5.86
C LEU A 33 -11.56 -5.36 -6.24
N VAL A 34 -11.84 -4.69 -7.35
CA VAL A 34 -11.07 -3.52 -7.79
C VAL A 34 -11.14 -2.40 -6.75
N LYS A 35 -12.33 -2.14 -6.19
CA LYS A 35 -12.49 -1.16 -5.10
C LYS A 35 -11.69 -1.54 -3.86
N LEU A 36 -11.73 -2.81 -3.45
CA LEU A 36 -10.97 -3.32 -2.31
C LEU A 36 -9.46 -3.09 -2.51
N VAL A 37 -8.94 -3.49 -3.67
CA VAL A 37 -7.52 -3.31 -4.01
C VAL A 37 -7.14 -1.83 -4.06
N ALA A 38 -8.00 -0.97 -4.63
CA ALA A 38 -7.77 0.46 -4.69
C ALA A 38 -7.66 1.09 -3.29
N VAL A 39 -8.52 0.68 -2.34
CA VAL A 39 -8.44 1.15 -0.95
C VAL A 39 -7.14 0.70 -0.28
N ILE A 40 -6.74 -0.56 -0.46
CA ILE A 40 -5.49 -1.11 0.09
C ILE A 40 -4.28 -0.32 -0.43
N ILE A 41 -4.25 -0.02 -1.73
CA ILE A 41 -3.17 0.77 -2.33
C ILE A 41 -3.16 2.19 -1.76
N PHE A 42 -4.33 2.82 -1.65
CA PHE A 42 -4.44 4.17 -1.09
C PHE A 42 -3.91 4.25 0.34
N VAL A 43 -4.30 3.33 1.21
CA VAL A 43 -3.79 3.26 2.60
C VAL A 43 -2.28 3.01 2.60
N SER A 44 -1.79 2.09 1.78
CA SER A 44 -0.37 1.75 1.70
C SER A 44 0.49 2.94 1.26
N LEU A 45 0.04 3.71 0.26
CA LEU A 45 0.72 4.93 -0.18
C LEU A 45 0.78 6.00 0.91
N ASN A 46 -0.30 6.16 1.69
CA ASN A 46 -0.31 7.07 2.83
C ASN A 46 0.74 6.67 3.88
N VAL A 47 0.83 5.38 4.21
CA VAL A 47 1.83 4.88 5.17
C VAL A 47 3.25 5.18 4.70
N ILE A 48 3.58 4.89 3.43
CA ILE A 48 4.90 5.17 2.85
C ILE A 48 5.24 6.67 2.96
N TRP A 49 4.26 7.54 2.70
CA TRP A 49 4.45 8.98 2.79
C TRP A 49 4.63 9.47 4.24
N LEU A 50 3.81 8.99 5.17
CA LEU A 50 3.87 9.31 6.58
C LEU A 50 5.21 8.93 7.20
N VAL A 51 5.73 7.73 6.92
CA VAL A 51 7.05 7.28 7.42
C VAL A 51 8.19 8.17 6.89
N TYR A 52 8.11 8.59 5.63
CA TYR A 52 9.09 9.52 5.05
C TYR A 52 9.02 10.90 5.72
N MET A 53 7.80 11.43 5.92
CA MET A 53 7.58 12.72 6.58
C MET A 53 8.05 12.70 8.03
N GLU A 54 7.69 11.67 8.80
CA GLU A 54 8.10 11.50 10.19
C GLU A 54 9.63 11.63 10.32
N ARG A 55 10.39 10.94 9.47
CA ARG A 55 11.86 11.01 9.45
C ARG A 55 12.39 12.41 9.15
N LYS A 56 11.74 13.16 8.26
CA LYS A 56 12.12 14.56 7.95
C LYS A 56 11.80 15.48 9.13
N VAL A 57 10.63 15.32 9.76
CA VAL A 57 10.21 16.12 10.92
C VAL A 57 11.12 15.88 12.12
N CYS A 58 11.42 14.62 12.45
CA CYS A 58 12.35 14.30 13.53
C CYS A 58 13.76 14.86 13.28
N ALA A 59 14.23 14.82 12.03
CA ALA A 59 15.51 15.40 11.66
C ALA A 59 15.50 16.93 11.81
N TYR A 60 14.40 17.58 11.43
CA TYR A 60 14.21 19.02 11.59
C TYR A 60 14.22 19.46 13.05
N ILE A 61 13.51 18.74 13.93
CA ILE A 61 13.50 19.00 15.39
C ILE A 61 14.92 18.88 15.97
N GLN A 62 15.71 17.94 15.47
CA GLN A 62 17.08 17.68 15.91
C GLN A 62 18.13 18.55 15.21
N CYS A 63 17.73 19.56 14.43
CA CYS A 63 18.62 20.41 13.63
C CYS A 63 19.60 19.60 12.76
N ARG A 64 19.17 18.45 12.22
CA ARG A 64 19.97 17.61 11.30
C ARG A 64 19.25 17.38 9.99
N ILE A 65 20.02 17.00 8.97
CA ILE A 65 19.48 16.71 7.65
C ILE A 65 18.84 15.32 7.65
N GLY A 66 17.56 15.24 7.27
CA GLY A 66 16.85 13.97 7.09
C GLY A 66 17.33 13.19 5.87
N PRO A 67 16.61 12.11 5.46
CA PRO A 67 17.05 11.24 4.35
C PRO A 67 17.37 12.04 3.08
N ASN A 68 18.56 11.86 2.47
CA ASN A 68 18.98 12.62 1.28
C ASN A 68 19.78 11.80 0.23
N ARG A 69 19.98 10.49 0.45
CA ARG A 69 20.95 9.70 -0.33
C ARG A 69 20.32 8.79 -1.39
N VAL A 70 19.13 8.24 -1.11
CA VAL A 70 18.46 7.28 -2.00
C VAL A 70 17.36 7.97 -2.80
N GLY A 71 17.67 8.30 -4.05
CA GLY A 71 16.79 9.04 -4.96
C GLY A 71 16.73 10.56 -4.67
N PRO A 72 16.00 11.32 -5.51
CA PRO A 72 15.84 12.76 -5.32
C PRO A 72 15.18 13.05 -3.97
N ARG A 73 15.85 13.85 -3.13
CA ARG A 73 15.43 14.22 -1.75
C ARG A 73 15.23 13.05 -0.77
N GLY A 74 15.65 11.83 -1.12
CA GLY A 74 15.51 10.64 -0.27
C GLY A 74 14.16 9.91 -0.38
N LEU A 75 13.36 10.18 -1.42
CA LEU A 75 12.02 9.60 -1.60
C LEU A 75 12.03 8.07 -1.71
N LEU A 76 13.10 7.48 -2.26
CA LEU A 76 13.21 6.02 -2.43
C LEU A 76 13.62 5.31 -1.14
N GLN A 77 13.84 6.03 -0.04
CA GLN A 77 14.31 5.44 1.22
C GLN A 77 13.30 4.46 1.81
N THR A 78 12.02 4.82 1.82
CA THR A 78 10.97 3.97 2.38
C THR A 78 10.79 2.70 1.54
N VAL A 79 10.94 2.78 0.22
CA VAL A 79 10.93 1.60 -0.67
C VAL A 79 12.13 0.69 -0.38
N ALA A 80 13.33 1.26 -0.23
CA ALA A 80 14.52 0.48 0.11
C ALA A 80 14.38 -0.22 1.48
N ASP A 81 13.72 0.42 2.45
CA ASP A 81 13.45 -0.19 3.75
C ASP A 81 12.47 -1.36 3.65
N VAL A 82 11.43 -1.26 2.81
CA VAL A 82 10.51 -2.38 2.54
C VAL A 82 11.27 -3.55 1.93
N VAL A 83 12.09 -3.31 0.90
CA VAL A 83 12.90 -4.36 0.26
C VAL A 83 13.85 -5.01 1.26
N LYS A 84 14.49 -4.22 2.13
CA LYS A 84 15.36 -4.72 3.20
C LYS A 84 14.60 -5.64 4.15
N LEU A 85 13.37 -5.28 4.53
CA LEU A 85 12.56 -6.10 5.43
C LEU A 85 12.09 -7.40 4.77
N LEU A 86 11.74 -7.37 3.48
CA LEU A 86 11.38 -8.57 2.72
C LEU A 86 12.57 -9.52 2.54
N ALA A 87 13.78 -8.97 2.37
CA ALA A 87 15.01 -9.76 2.29
C ALA A 87 15.52 -10.22 3.67
N LYS A 88 14.89 -9.81 4.77
CA LYS A 88 15.37 -10.12 6.10
C LYS A 88 15.07 -11.58 6.43
N GLU A 89 16.11 -12.32 6.79
CA GLU A 89 15.99 -13.70 7.24
C GLU A 89 15.15 -13.80 8.52
N ILE A 90 14.21 -14.76 8.53
CA ILE A 90 13.35 -15.05 9.68
C ILE A 90 14.10 -16.03 10.59
N ILE A 91 14.63 -15.52 11.69
CA ILE A 91 15.36 -16.33 12.68
C ILE A 91 14.38 -16.78 13.77
N ILE A 92 14.08 -18.08 13.80
CA ILE A 92 13.21 -18.68 14.83
C ILE A 92 14.09 -19.16 16.00
N PRO A 93 13.91 -18.64 17.22
CA PRO A 93 14.75 -19.03 18.35
C PRO A 93 14.46 -20.49 18.77
N ARG A 94 15.50 -21.23 19.17
CA ARG A 94 15.41 -22.69 19.43
C ARG A 94 14.51 -23.07 20.62
N ARG A 95 14.27 -22.16 21.56
CA ARG A 95 13.51 -22.40 22.80
C ARG A 95 12.19 -21.61 22.82
N VAL A 96 11.44 -21.66 21.73
CA VAL A 96 10.13 -21.00 21.65
C VAL A 96 9.11 -22.00 21.12
N ASP A 97 7.89 -21.88 21.61
CA ASP A 97 6.75 -22.57 21.02
C ASP A 97 6.56 -22.09 19.58
N LYS A 98 6.80 -22.97 18.61
CA LYS A 98 6.79 -22.63 17.19
C LYS A 98 5.38 -22.30 16.70
N LEU A 99 4.34 -22.88 17.30
CA LEU A 99 2.96 -22.61 16.91
C LEU A 99 2.60 -21.18 17.24
N VAL A 100 2.89 -20.71 18.46
CA VAL A 100 2.61 -19.32 18.86
C VAL A 100 3.52 -18.31 18.17
N PHE A 101 4.74 -18.70 17.78
CA PHE A 101 5.69 -17.80 17.12
C PHE A 101 5.39 -17.60 15.62
N LEU A 102 4.79 -18.59 14.95
CA LEU A 102 4.53 -18.57 13.51
C LEU A 102 3.05 -18.34 13.14
N ALA A 103 2.11 -18.72 14.01
CA ALA A 103 0.68 -18.50 13.82
C ALA A 103 0.30 -17.04 14.14
#